data_AF-A0A1F8T3M2-F1
#
_entry.id   AF-A0A1F8T3M2-F1
#
_cell.length_a   1.000
_cell.length_b   1.000
_cell.length_c   1.000
_cell.angle_alpha   90.00
_cell.angle_beta   90.00
_cell.angle_gamma   90.00
#
_symmetry.space_group_name_H-M   'P 1'
#
loop_
_entity.id
_entity.type
_entity.pdbx_description
1 polymer ?
#
loop_
_entity_poly.entity_id
_entity_poly.type
_entity_poly.pdbx_seq_one_letter_code
_entity_poly.pdbx_strand_id
1 'polypeptide(L)'
;MQISGIFNKSVIDSSLDKVNDIKMDQSAMGRMFGYGDIEILTASELGVNLFKKIDNPVKFKSALINAKEYLEHAPTPEAMPATDIKTDIPVMISKLADLRTQGVLTEDEFQQKKSELLSKL
;
A
#
# COMPACT_ATOMS: atom_id res chain seq x y z
N MET A 1 34.45 -5.53 -17.42
CA MET A 1 34.20 -4.17 -17.94
C MET A 1 34.14 -3.22 -16.77
N GLN A 2 35.13 -2.33 -16.63
CA GLN A 2 35.22 -1.33 -15.56
C GLN A 2 34.57 -0.04 -16.05
N ILE A 3 33.55 0.44 -15.35
CA ILE A 3 32.94 1.75 -15.58
C ILE A 3 33.31 2.61 -14.38
N SER A 4 34.29 3.50 -14.56
CA SER A 4 34.54 4.60 -13.63
C SER A 4 33.49 5.69 -13.88
N GLY A 5 32.69 6.00 -12.87
CA GLY A 5 31.69 7.06 -12.88
C GLY A 5 31.76 7.87 -11.59
N ILE A 6 31.87 9.18 -11.77
CA ILE A 6 32.16 10.24 -10.79
C ILE A 6 30.99 10.55 -9.83
N PHE A 7 30.00 9.67 -9.76
CA PHE A 7 28.79 9.86 -8.96
C PHE A 7 28.55 8.58 -8.17
N ASN A 8 29.00 8.56 -6.92
CA ASN A 8 28.72 7.47 -6.01
C ASN A 8 27.19 7.37 -5.82
N LYS A 9 26.56 6.40 -6.48
CA LYS A 9 25.15 6.08 -6.25
C LYS A 9 25.10 5.06 -5.11
N SER A 10 24.91 5.54 -3.89
CA SER A 10 24.61 4.67 -2.74
C SER A 10 23.11 4.37 -2.74
N VAL A 11 22.76 3.10 -2.87
CA VAL A 11 21.39 2.61 -2.69
C VAL A 11 21.35 2.00 -1.30
N ILE A 12 20.54 2.58 -0.41
CA ILE A 12 20.32 2.06 0.93
C ILE A 12 18.90 1.54 0.96
N ASP A 13 18.75 0.22 0.91
CA ASP A 13 17.47 -0.44 1.01
C ASP A 13 17.19 -0.73 2.48
N SER A 14 16.28 0.04 3.09
CA SER A 14 15.75 -0.25 4.42
C SER A 14 14.33 -0.78 4.27
N SER A 15 14.11 -2.03 4.68
CA SER A 15 12.77 -2.60 4.70
C SER A 15 11.89 -1.83 5.70
N LEU A 16 10.66 -1.51 5.29
CA LEU A 16 9.72 -0.70 6.09
C LEU A 16 9.33 -1.39 7.41
N ASP A 17 9.39 -2.72 7.50
CA ASP A 17 9.21 -3.50 8.73
C ASP A 17 10.29 -3.21 9.79
N LYS A 18 11.47 -2.77 9.38
CA LYS A 18 12.60 -2.47 10.27
C LYS A 18 12.63 -1.02 10.73
N VAL A 19 11.66 -0.20 10.32
CA VAL A 19 11.53 1.20 10.72
C VAL A 19 10.84 1.26 12.08
N ASN A 20 11.58 1.73 13.08
CA ASN A 20 11.08 1.93 14.43
C ASN A 20 10.37 3.27 14.53
N ASP A 21 11.08 4.35 14.20
CA ASP A 21 10.59 5.73 14.34
C ASP A 21 11.01 6.61 13.15
N ILE A 22 10.20 7.63 12.87
CA ILE A 22 10.43 8.61 11.81
C ILE A 22 10.41 10.00 12.42
N LYS A 23 11.56 10.68 12.42
CA LYS A 23 11.69 12.07 12.82
C LYS A 23 11.72 12.96 11.58
N MET A 24 11.06 14.11 11.68
CA MET A 24 11.06 15.13 10.64
C MET A 24 11.51 16.43 11.27
N ASP A 25 12.55 17.03 10.72
CA ASP A 25 12.95 18.39 11.03
C ASP A 25 12.64 19.30 9.85
N GLN A 26 12.10 20.47 10.14
CA GLN A 26 11.83 21.47 9.12
C GLN A 26 12.11 22.86 9.67
N SER A 27 13.22 23.44 9.24
CA SER A 27 13.58 24.83 9.54
C SER A 27 12.53 25.83 9.04
N ALA A 28 12.54 27.04 9.59
CA ALA A 28 11.66 28.11 9.14
C ALA A 28 11.80 28.39 7.63
N MET A 29 13.03 28.34 7.11
CA MET A 29 13.30 28.45 5.67
C MET A 29 12.75 27.24 4.90
N GLY A 30 12.94 26.04 5.43
CA GLY A 30 12.37 24.82 4.86
C GLY A 30 10.84 24.84 4.77
N ARG A 31 10.14 25.44 5.73
CA ARG A 31 8.68 25.63 5.66
C ARG A 31 8.28 26.59 4.54
N MET A 32 9.03 27.67 4.37
CA MET A 32 8.77 28.66 3.32
C MET A 32 8.98 28.09 1.91
N PHE A 33 10.00 27.23 1.74
CA PHE A 33 10.36 26.63 0.45
C PHE A 33 9.92 25.16 0.28
N GLY A 34 9.17 24.61 1.23
CA GLY A 34 8.60 23.27 1.14
C GLY A 34 9.56 22.09 1.35
N TYR A 35 10.80 22.29 1.81
CA TYR A 35 11.75 21.20 2.05
C TYR A 35 12.03 20.96 3.53
N GLY A 36 12.51 19.77 3.88
CA GLY A 36 12.97 19.45 5.24
C GLY A 36 13.81 18.18 5.26
N ASP A 37 14.21 17.79 6.46
CA ASP A 37 15.05 16.62 6.68
C ASP A 37 14.22 15.52 7.36
N ILE A 38 14.43 14.28 6.94
CA ILE A 38 13.76 13.09 7.48
C ILE A 38 14.82 12.14 8.02
N GLU A 39 14.66 11.73 9.26
CA GLU A 39 15.52 10.77 9.93
C GLU A 39 14.71 9.51 10.24
N ILE A 40 15.15 8.38 9.68
CA ILE A 40 14.53 7.07 9.86
C ILE A 40 15.39 6.25 10.80
N LEU A 41 14.83 5.92 11.95
CA LEU A 41 15.46 5.07 12.97
C LEU A 41 15.09 3.63 12.67
N THR A 42 16.09 2.82 12.33
CA THR A 42 15.88 1.41 12.00
C THR A 42 16.44 0.51 13.08
N ALA A 43 15.82 -0.65 13.31
CA ALA A 43 16.35 -1.68 14.20
C ALA A 43 17.58 -2.44 13.62
N SER A 44 17.96 -2.16 12.37
CA SER A 44 19.11 -2.78 11.70
C SER A 44 20.44 -2.13 12.12
N GLU A 45 21.56 -2.84 11.93
CA GLU A 45 22.93 -2.41 12.30
C GLU A 45 23.37 -1.04 11.74
N LEU A 46 22.66 -0.49 10.75
CA LEU A 46 22.91 0.85 10.20
C LEU A 46 22.31 1.99 11.04
N GLY A 47 21.49 1.71 12.06
CA GLY A 47 21.11 2.60 13.16
C GLY A 47 20.22 3.81 12.79
N VAL A 48 20.64 4.64 11.86
CA VAL A 48 19.99 5.90 11.48
C VAL A 48 20.20 6.20 10.00
N ASN A 49 19.10 6.42 9.27
CA ASN A 49 19.12 6.90 7.89
C ASN A 49 18.64 8.35 7.81
N LEU A 50 19.53 9.26 7.41
CA LEU A 50 19.23 10.69 7.31
C LEU A 50 19.07 11.11 5.85
N PHE A 51 17.87 11.54 5.50
CA PHE A 51 17.52 12.10 4.20
C PHE A 51 17.41 13.62 4.32
N LYS A 52 18.30 14.34 3.65
CA LYS A 52 18.34 15.82 3.72
C LYS A 52 17.63 16.46 2.54
N LYS A 53 17.00 17.62 2.78
CA LYS A 53 16.36 18.46 1.76
C LYS A 53 15.31 17.71 0.93
N ILE A 54 14.55 16.86 1.59
CA ILE A 54 13.38 16.20 1.01
C ILE A 54 12.31 17.26 0.74
N ASP A 55 11.82 17.27 -0.50
CA ASP A 55 10.68 18.07 -0.88
C ASP A 55 9.40 17.53 -0.22
N ASN A 56 8.56 18.43 0.27
CA ASN A 56 7.32 18.11 0.97
C ASN A 56 7.51 17.04 2.08
N PRO A 57 8.34 17.30 3.11
CA PRO A 57 8.74 16.30 4.12
C PRO A 57 7.54 15.76 4.91
N VAL A 58 6.48 16.56 5.09
CA VAL A 58 5.23 16.14 5.72
C VAL A 58 4.55 15.03 4.92
N LYS A 59 4.43 15.22 3.60
CA LYS A 59 3.82 14.23 2.70
C LYS A 59 4.65 12.95 2.67
N PHE A 60 5.98 13.08 2.62
CA PHE A 60 6.90 11.95 2.70
C PHE A 60 6.68 11.14 3.98
N LYS A 61 6.65 11.81 5.14
CA LYS A 61 6.39 11.17 6.44
C LYS A 61 5.04 10.45 6.45
N SER A 62 3.98 11.11 6.01
CA SER A 62 2.63 10.51 5.96
C SER A 62 2.58 9.30 5.04
N ALA A 63 3.23 9.36 3.87
CA ALA A 63 3.31 8.23 2.95
C ALA A 63 4.07 7.05 3.56
N LEU A 64 5.16 7.31 4.29
CA LEU A 64 5.93 6.26 4.94
C LEU A 64 5.15 5.58 6.08
N ILE A 65 4.42 6.36 6.89
CA ILE A 65 3.54 5.82 7.94
C ILE A 65 2.43 4.98 7.32
N ASN A 66 1.73 5.49 6.30
CA ASN A 66 0.67 4.77 5.63
C ASN A 66 1.17 3.47 4.99
N ALA A 67 2.36 3.49 4.38
CA ALA A 67 2.99 2.30 3.82
C ALA A 67 3.38 1.29 4.91
N LYS A 68 3.85 1.76 6.07
CA LYS A 68 4.11 0.88 7.23
C LYS A 68 2.81 0.26 7.74
N GLU A 69 1.77 1.06 7.99
CA GLU A 69 0.47 0.56 8.43
C GLU A 69 -0.12 -0.44 7.44
N TYR A 70 0.01 -0.15 6.15
CA TYR A 70 -0.39 -1.06 5.09
C TYR A 70 0.42 -2.36 5.12
N LEU A 71 1.71 -2.37 5.46
CA LEU A 71 2.49 -3.60 5.58
C LEU A 71 2.16 -4.39 6.86
N GLU A 72 1.90 -3.70 7.96
CA GLU A 72 1.50 -4.33 9.24
C GLU A 72 0.09 -4.92 9.15
N HIS A 73 -0.80 -4.30 8.39
CA HIS A 73 -2.18 -4.73 8.19
C HIS A 73 -2.43 -5.36 6.81
N ALA A 74 -1.39 -5.46 5.98
CA ALA A 74 -1.48 -6.18 4.72
C ALA A 74 -1.85 -7.60 5.10
N PRO A 75 -2.97 -8.14 4.61
CA PRO A 75 -3.12 -9.58 4.64
C PRO A 75 -1.88 -10.12 3.93
N THR A 76 -1.09 -10.92 4.65
CA THR A 76 -0.07 -11.74 4.02
C THR A 76 -0.72 -12.40 2.81
N PRO A 77 -0.01 -12.65 1.70
CA PRO A 77 -0.57 -13.43 0.60
C PRO A 77 -1.07 -14.82 1.04
N GLU A 78 -0.69 -15.25 2.25
CA GLU A 78 -1.14 -16.46 2.94
C GLU A 78 -2.45 -16.28 3.75
N ALA A 79 -2.93 -15.05 3.90
CA ALA A 79 -4.20 -14.65 4.49
C ALA A 79 -5.05 -13.79 3.53
N MET A 80 -4.83 -13.92 2.22
CA MET A 80 -6.01 -13.97 1.36
C MET A 80 -6.81 -15.17 1.88
N PRO A 81 -8.09 -15.04 2.29
CA PRO A 81 -8.90 -16.24 2.29
C PRO A 81 -8.73 -16.77 0.86
N ALA A 82 -8.23 -17.99 0.71
CA ALA A 82 -8.57 -18.74 -0.49
C ALA A 82 -10.09 -18.60 -0.52
N THR A 83 -10.59 -17.72 -1.38
CA THR A 83 -12.01 -17.42 -1.46
C THR A 83 -12.61 -18.76 -1.73
N ASP A 84 -13.18 -19.34 -0.68
CA ASP A 84 -13.81 -20.63 -0.74
C ASP A 84 -15.03 -20.33 -1.60
N ILE A 85 -14.88 -20.54 -2.92
CA ILE A 85 -15.82 -20.07 -3.93
C ILE A 85 -17.23 -20.54 -3.56
N LYS A 86 -17.34 -21.66 -2.83
CA LYS A 86 -18.59 -22.24 -2.31
C LYS A 86 -19.26 -21.40 -1.23
N THR A 87 -18.51 -20.71 -0.37
CA THR A 87 -19.05 -19.87 0.72
C THR A 87 -19.42 -18.46 0.23
N ASP A 88 -18.81 -18.00 -0.87
CA ASP A 88 -19.06 -16.68 -1.47
C ASP A 88 -20.20 -16.65 -2.50
N ILE A 89 -20.72 -17.80 -2.95
CA ILE A 89 -21.84 -17.86 -3.91
C ILE A 89 -23.07 -17.07 -3.43
N PRO A 90 -23.53 -17.21 -2.17
CA PRO A 90 -24.65 -16.43 -1.67
C PRO A 90 -24.37 -14.92 -1.65
N VAL A 91 -23.14 -14.52 -1.34
CA VAL A 91 -22.71 -13.10 -1.29
C VAL A 91 -22.65 -12.50 -2.69
N MET A 92 -22.15 -13.26 -3.67
CA MET A 92 -22.13 -12.86 -5.09
C MET A 92 -23.53 -12.73 -5.66
N ILE A 93 -24.46 -13.62 -5.31
CA ILE A 93 -25.87 -13.53 -5.73
C ILE A 93 -26.53 -12.28 -5.14
N SER A 94 -26.22 -11.92 -3.88
CA SER A 94 -26.73 -10.67 -3.28
C SER A 94 -26.23 -9.43 -4.03
N LYS A 95 -24.92 -9.36 -4.34
CA LYS A 95 -24.34 -8.26 -5.12
C LYS A 95 -24.97 -8.14 -6.51
N LEU A 96 -25.24 -9.26 -7.18
CA LEU A 96 -25.93 -9.27 -8.46
C LEU A 96 -27.37 -8.72 -8.35
N ALA A 97 -28.07 -8.98 -7.23
CA ALA A 97 -29.41 -8.46 -6.99
C ALA A 97 -29.40 -6.95 -6.72
N ASP A 98 -28.36 -6.45 -6.04
CA ASP A 98 -28.15 -5.02 -5.86
C ASP A 98 -27.92 -4.32 -7.20
N LEU A 99 -27.07 -4.87 -8.06
CA LEU A 99 -26.80 -4.35 -9.41
C LEU A 99 -28.05 -4.35 -10.30
N ARG A 100 -28.92 -5.36 -10.17
CA ARG A 100 -30.24 -5.38 -10.81
C ARG A 100 -31.11 -4.25 -10.29
N THR A 101 -31.16 -4.05 -8.97
CA THR A 101 -31.97 -3.00 -8.34
C THR A 101 -31.49 -1.60 -8.74
N GLN A 102 -30.19 -1.45 -8.99
CA GLN A 102 -29.58 -0.24 -9.54
C GLN A 102 -29.82 -0.05 -11.05
N GLY A 103 -30.48 -1.00 -11.72
CA GLY A 103 -30.80 -0.94 -13.15
C GLY A 103 -29.58 -1.16 -14.07
N VAL A 104 -28.47 -1.66 -13.52
CA VAL A 104 -27.22 -1.93 -14.28
C VAL A 104 -27.29 -3.28 -14.99
N LEU A 105 -28.05 -4.23 -14.43
CA LEU A 105 -28.30 -5.54 -15.04
C LEU A 105 -29.77 -5.68 -15.43
N THR A 106 -29.98 -6.29 -16.59
CA THR A 106 -31.31 -6.78 -16.99
C THR A 106 -31.67 -8.07 -16.24
N GLU A 107 -32.97 -8.38 -16.14
CA GLU A 107 -33.44 -9.58 -15.44
C GLU A 107 -32.87 -10.87 -16.06
N ASP A 108 -32.75 -10.91 -17.39
CA ASP A 108 -32.19 -12.06 -18.12
C ASP A 108 -30.70 -12.29 -17.78
N GLU A 109 -29.90 -11.22 -17.74
CA GLU A 109 -28.48 -11.29 -17.38
C GLU A 109 -28.27 -11.72 -15.93
N PHE A 110 -29.13 -11.25 -15.01
CA PHE A 110 -29.12 -11.64 -13.62
C PHE A 110 -29.41 -13.14 -13.46
N GLN A 111 -30.45 -13.66 -14.10
CA GLN A 111 -30.83 -15.07 -14.00
C GLN A 111 -29.75 -16.00 -14.59
N GLN A 112 -29.14 -15.61 -15.72
CA GLN A 112 -28.06 -16.37 -16.33
C GLN A 112 -26.84 -16.47 -15.40
N LYS A 113 -26.42 -15.35 -14.81
CA LYS A 113 -25.28 -15.30 -13.89
C LYS A 113 -25.56 -15.99 -12.56
N LYS A 114 -26.79 -15.89 -12.05
CA LYS A 114 -27.24 -16.61 -10.84
C LYS A 114 -27.21 -18.12 -11.06
N SER A 115 -27.70 -18.61 -12.20
CA SER A 115 -27.67 -20.04 -12.53
C SER A 115 -26.24 -20.55 -12.69
N GLU A 116 -25.37 -19.79 -13.36
CA GLU A 116 -23.96 -20.14 -13.54
C GLU A 116 -23.23 -20.27 -12.19
N LEU A 117 -23.52 -19.35 -11.26
CA LEU A 117 -22.97 -19.38 -9.92
C LEU A 117 -23.53 -20.54 -9.09
N LEU A 118 -24.82 -20.85 -9.19
CA LEU A 118 -25.43 -22.00 -8.50
C LEU A 118 -24.90 -23.35 -9.02
N SER A 119 -24.56 -23.46 -10.30
CA SER A 119 -23.97 -24.69 -10.88
C SER A 119 -22.52 -24.93 -10.45
N LYS A 120 -21.84 -23.94 -9.86
CA LYS A 120 -20.47 -24.07 -9.33
C LYS A 120 -20.41 -24.45 -7.85
N LEU A 121 -21.55 -24.57 -7.18
CA LEU A 121 -21.66 -25.03 -5.79
C LEU A 121 -21.41 -26.54 -5.71
#